data_AF-A0A7Y7TK21-F1
#
_entry.id   AF-A0A7Y7TK21-F1
#
_cell.length_a   1.000
_cell.length_b   1.000
_cell.length_c   1.000
_cell.angle_alpha   90.00
_cell.angle_beta   90.00
_cell.angle_gamma   90.00
#
_symmetry.space_group_name_H-M   'P 1'
#
loop_
_entity.id
_entity.type
_entity.pdbx_description
1 polymer ?
#
loop_
_entity_poly.entity_id
_entity_poly.type
_entity_poly.pdbx_seq_one_letter_code
_entity_poly.pdbx_strand_id
1 'polypeptide(L)'
;MAKFKMHLLVCGGTGCHASLSKTVGDNLKEILVEKGLDHEIQVVMTGCFGFCEKGPIVKVMPDNTFYTEVKPGDAREIIEEHIIKGRKVTRLLYKDPENKEHVSDSKHMGFYKKQIRIALRNCGFIDPENIDEYIARDGYEALGKVLTEMDAQQTIDIIKKSGLRGRGGGGFPTGLKWEITSKSQADQKYVVCNADEGDPGAFMDRSILEGDPHSVIEAMAICGYSIGGTKGLVYIRAEYPLAITRLKIAIDQAREYGLLGKDILGSGFDFDIELRYGAGAFVCGEETALIHSMEGMRGEPTFKPPFPSVSGYLGKPTNVNNVETFASVPVIINKGAEWFSSIGTEKSKGTKVFALAGKINNVGLIEVPMGITLREIIYEIGGGIKDGKKFKAVQTGGPSGGCLTERHLDTPIDYDNLIAAGSMMGSGGMIVMDEDDCMVSVAKFYLDFTVEESCGKCTPCRIGNKRLYEILETITQGKGTMADLDKLKNLSQVIKDASLCGLGQTSPNPVLSTLDNFWDEYLEHINEKKCRSGQCKALMQYIIDAEQCVGCTACARNCPVNAITGERKLAHYINQDICIKCGACMEKCKFNAISIK
;
A
#
# COMPACT_ATOMS: atom_id res chain seq x y z
N MET A 1 7.78 -31.94 3.62
CA MET A 1 6.57 -31.91 2.77
C MET A 1 6.10 -33.27 2.21
N ALA A 2 6.83 -34.39 2.39
CA ALA A 2 6.53 -35.68 1.70
C ALA A 2 5.36 -36.53 2.28
N LYS A 3 4.44 -35.98 3.08
CA LYS A 3 3.40 -36.77 3.79
C LYS A 3 1.97 -36.59 3.25
N PHE A 4 1.67 -35.44 2.63
CA PHE A 4 0.33 -35.12 2.11
C PHE A 4 0.33 -35.17 0.58
N LYS A 5 -0.74 -35.71 -0.02
CA LYS A 5 -0.92 -35.79 -1.47
C LYS A 5 -1.44 -34.48 -2.07
N MET A 6 -2.16 -33.68 -1.26
CA MET A 6 -2.82 -32.46 -1.71
C MET A 6 -2.79 -31.39 -0.61
N HIS A 7 -2.67 -30.13 -1.01
CA HIS A 7 -2.73 -28.98 -0.10
C HIS A 7 -3.83 -28.01 -0.53
N LEU A 8 -4.63 -27.56 0.43
CA LEU A 8 -5.62 -26.50 0.30
C LEU A 8 -5.06 -25.24 0.95
N LEU A 9 -4.49 -24.35 0.13
CA LEU A 9 -3.91 -23.10 0.56
C LEU A 9 -5.00 -22.04 0.65
N VAL A 10 -5.32 -21.59 1.86
CA VAL A 10 -6.34 -20.58 2.12
C VAL A 10 -5.66 -19.25 2.40
N CYS A 11 -6.16 -18.16 1.81
CA CYS A 11 -5.60 -16.83 2.03
C CYS A 11 -5.84 -16.35 3.48
N GLY A 12 -4.75 -16.20 4.23
CA GLY A 12 -4.72 -15.68 5.60
C GLY A 12 -4.23 -14.23 5.70
N GLY A 13 -4.40 -13.43 4.65
CA GLY A 13 -4.16 -11.99 4.72
C GLY A 13 -5.32 -11.24 5.39
N THR A 14 -5.05 -10.08 5.99
CA THR A 14 -6.06 -9.30 6.75
C THR A 14 -7.38 -9.07 6.00
N GLY A 15 -7.32 -8.75 4.70
CA GLY A 15 -8.52 -8.51 3.88
C GLY A 15 -9.40 -9.76 3.73
N CYS A 16 -8.78 -10.92 3.50
CA CYS A 16 -9.51 -12.20 3.42
C CYS A 16 -10.03 -12.64 4.80
N HIS A 17 -9.29 -12.36 5.88
CA HIS A 17 -9.77 -12.61 7.23
C HIS A 17 -11.04 -11.83 7.55
N ALA A 18 -11.10 -10.55 7.15
CA ALA A 18 -12.31 -9.73 7.27
C ALA A 18 -13.49 -10.31 6.46
N SER A 19 -13.19 -11.04 5.38
CA SER A 19 -14.16 -11.77 4.55
C SER A 19 -14.37 -13.24 4.95
N LEU A 20 -14.11 -13.61 6.22
CA LEU A 20 -14.36 -14.96 6.79
C LEU A 20 -13.47 -16.08 6.25
N SER A 21 -12.27 -15.79 5.74
CA SER A 21 -11.36 -16.83 5.23
C SER A 21 -10.92 -17.84 6.30
N LYS A 22 -10.82 -17.42 7.57
CA LYS A 22 -10.53 -18.33 8.68
C LYS A 22 -11.61 -19.39 8.81
N THR A 23 -12.88 -18.98 8.78
CA THR A 23 -14.02 -19.90 8.83
C THR A 23 -14.06 -20.83 7.61
N VAL A 24 -13.67 -20.35 6.42
CA VAL A 24 -13.50 -21.23 5.23
C VAL A 24 -12.44 -22.30 5.52
N GLY A 25 -11.28 -21.93 6.05
CA GLY A 25 -10.22 -22.87 6.42
C GLY A 25 -10.64 -23.88 7.49
N ASP A 26 -11.34 -23.43 8.52
CA ASP A 26 -11.84 -24.28 9.60
C ASP A 26 -12.88 -25.28 9.07
N ASN A 27 -13.84 -24.82 8.26
CA ASN A 27 -14.83 -25.70 7.62
C ASN A 27 -14.18 -26.75 6.71
N LEU A 28 -13.17 -26.37 5.92
CA LEU A 28 -12.43 -27.32 5.08
C LEU A 28 -11.76 -28.41 5.93
N LYS A 29 -11.15 -28.04 7.05
CA LYS A 29 -10.53 -28.99 7.99
C LYS A 29 -11.56 -29.94 8.61
N GLU A 30 -12.67 -29.39 9.11
CA GLU A 30 -13.74 -30.20 9.71
C GLU A 30 -14.32 -31.22 8.72
N ILE A 31 -14.57 -30.80 7.48
CA ILE A 31 -15.11 -31.68 6.44
C ILE A 31 -14.10 -32.74 6.02
N LEU A 32 -12.80 -32.42 5.96
CA LEU A 32 -11.77 -33.43 5.71
C LEU A 32 -11.73 -34.50 6.81
N VAL A 33 -11.88 -34.12 8.07
CA VAL A 33 -12.00 -35.06 9.19
C VAL A 33 -13.28 -35.90 9.08
N GLU A 34 -14.43 -35.30 8.76
CA GLU A 34 -15.71 -36.01 8.52
C GLU A 34 -15.57 -37.10 7.44
N LYS A 35 -14.79 -36.83 6.39
CA LYS A 35 -14.55 -37.75 5.27
C LYS A 35 -13.32 -38.67 5.47
N GLY A 36 -12.59 -38.53 6.57
CA GLY A 36 -11.38 -39.30 6.87
C GLY A 36 -10.21 -39.03 5.91
N LEU A 37 -10.08 -37.81 5.39
CA LEU A 37 -9.05 -37.40 4.41
C LEU A 37 -7.97 -36.47 5.00
N ASP A 38 -8.07 -36.14 6.28
CA ASP A 38 -7.17 -35.24 7.02
C ASP A 38 -5.72 -35.74 7.13
N HIS A 39 -5.49 -37.03 6.90
CA HIS A 39 -4.15 -37.62 6.85
C HIS A 39 -3.50 -37.57 5.45
N GLU A 40 -4.29 -37.35 4.39
CA GLU A 40 -3.80 -37.25 3.01
C GLU A 40 -3.77 -35.80 2.50
N ILE A 41 -4.59 -34.92 3.10
CA ILE A 41 -4.85 -33.57 2.59
C ILE A 41 -4.69 -32.56 3.72
N GLN A 42 -3.87 -31.54 3.47
CA GLN A 42 -3.59 -30.50 4.46
C GLN A 42 -4.23 -29.17 4.06
N VAL A 43 -4.90 -28.52 5.01
CA VAL A 43 -5.36 -27.13 4.87
C VAL A 43 -4.34 -26.21 5.52
N VAL A 44 -3.78 -25.28 4.74
CA VAL A 44 -2.73 -24.36 5.18
C VAL A 44 -3.25 -22.93 5.08
N MET A 45 -3.13 -22.17 6.18
CA MET A 45 -3.44 -20.74 6.18
C MET A 45 -2.18 -19.98 5.75
N THR A 46 -2.17 -19.56 4.49
CA THR A 46 -1.00 -18.89 3.89
C THR A 46 -1.03 -17.36 4.07
N GLY A 47 0.04 -16.69 3.66
CA GLY A 47 0.04 -15.23 3.46
C GLY A 47 -0.94 -14.73 2.39
N CYS A 48 -0.91 -13.43 2.09
CA CYS A 48 -1.77 -12.82 1.08
C CYS A 48 -1.38 -13.25 -0.36
N PHE A 49 -2.38 -13.63 -1.17
CA PHE A 49 -2.19 -13.88 -2.62
C PHE A 49 -2.11 -12.60 -3.45
N GLY A 50 -2.55 -11.47 -2.90
CA GLY A 50 -2.53 -10.16 -3.54
C GLY A 50 -3.82 -9.78 -4.26
N PHE A 51 -4.60 -10.72 -4.81
CA PHE A 51 -5.83 -10.39 -5.55
C PHE A 51 -7.04 -10.16 -4.63
N CYS A 52 -7.03 -9.06 -3.88
CA CYS A 52 -8.01 -8.75 -2.83
C CYS A 52 -9.47 -8.66 -3.32
N GLU A 53 -9.73 -8.08 -4.51
CA GLU A 53 -11.10 -7.99 -5.06
C GLU A 53 -11.76 -9.37 -5.23
N LYS A 54 -10.95 -10.42 -5.40
CA LYS A 54 -11.42 -11.80 -5.60
C LYS A 54 -11.26 -12.69 -4.36
N GLY A 55 -10.97 -12.10 -3.20
CA GLY A 55 -10.93 -12.80 -1.91
C GLY A 55 -12.33 -13.17 -1.37
N PRO A 56 -12.43 -14.16 -0.45
CA PRO A 56 -11.41 -15.11 -0.03
C PRO A 56 -10.97 -16.07 -1.14
N ILE A 57 -9.68 -16.39 -1.15
CA ILE A 57 -9.06 -17.28 -2.14
C ILE A 57 -8.73 -18.63 -1.50
N VAL A 58 -9.02 -19.70 -2.23
CA VAL A 58 -8.56 -21.06 -1.92
C VAL A 58 -7.83 -21.61 -3.14
N LYS A 59 -6.59 -22.03 -2.95
CA LYS A 59 -5.77 -22.63 -4.00
C LYS A 59 -5.48 -24.10 -3.69
N VAL A 60 -5.74 -24.97 -4.66
CA VAL A 60 -5.54 -26.42 -4.54
C VAL A 60 -4.25 -26.82 -5.25
N MET A 61 -3.33 -27.46 -4.52
CA MET A 61 -2.06 -27.98 -5.03
C MET A 61 -2.03 -29.51 -4.94
N PRO A 62 -1.52 -30.26 -5.94
CA PRO A 62 -0.70 -29.79 -7.06
C PRO A 62 -1.47 -29.38 -8.34
N ASP A 63 -2.79 -29.56 -8.39
CA ASP A 63 -3.64 -29.23 -9.55
C ASP A 63 -3.62 -27.73 -9.92
N ASN A 64 -3.04 -26.89 -9.07
CA ASN A 64 -2.86 -25.44 -9.24
C ASN A 64 -4.19 -24.71 -9.55
N THR A 65 -5.29 -25.23 -9.01
CA THR A 65 -6.64 -24.66 -9.21
C THR A 65 -6.88 -23.52 -8.24
N PHE A 66 -7.34 -22.39 -8.77
CA PHE A 66 -7.55 -21.15 -8.03
C PHE A 66 -9.04 -20.83 -7.92
N TYR A 67 -9.58 -20.92 -6.70
CA TYR A 67 -10.96 -20.55 -6.39
C TYR A 67 -11.02 -19.13 -5.81
N THR A 68 -11.97 -18.34 -6.31
CA THR A 68 -12.18 -16.94 -5.96
C THR A 68 -13.52 -16.73 -5.26
N GLU A 69 -13.61 -15.70 -4.42
CA GLU A 69 -14.85 -15.29 -3.72
C GLU A 69 -15.49 -16.44 -2.90
N VAL A 70 -14.65 -17.30 -2.32
CA VAL A 70 -15.07 -18.51 -1.61
C VAL A 70 -15.75 -18.15 -0.29
N LYS A 71 -16.97 -18.65 -0.10
CA LYS A 71 -17.76 -18.47 1.14
C LYS A 71 -17.61 -19.68 2.05
N PRO A 72 -17.87 -19.55 3.36
CA PRO A 72 -17.80 -20.68 4.30
C PRO A 72 -18.65 -21.90 3.89
N GLY A 73 -19.80 -21.69 3.24
CA GLY A 73 -20.66 -22.77 2.76
C GLY A 73 -20.12 -23.51 1.53
N ASP A 74 -19.20 -22.92 0.78
CA ASP A 74 -18.62 -23.51 -0.43
C ASP A 74 -17.59 -24.60 -0.12
N ALA A 75 -17.07 -24.64 1.11
CA ALA A 75 -16.07 -25.60 1.56
C ALA A 75 -16.49 -27.07 1.28
N ARG A 76 -17.75 -27.41 1.55
CA ARG A 76 -18.28 -28.75 1.30
C ARG A 76 -18.28 -29.13 -0.18
N GLU A 77 -18.70 -28.21 -1.04
CA GLU A 77 -18.71 -28.44 -2.49
C GLU A 77 -17.29 -28.62 -3.04
N ILE A 78 -16.32 -27.81 -2.56
CA ILE A 78 -14.91 -27.97 -2.94
C ILE A 78 -14.42 -29.37 -2.57
N ILE A 79 -14.63 -29.82 -1.34
CA ILE A 79 -14.19 -31.17 -0.92
C ILE A 79 -14.91 -32.26 -1.72
N GLU A 80 -16.23 -32.20 -1.83
CA GLU A 80 -17.02 -33.29 -2.43
C GLU A 80 -16.87 -33.37 -3.96
N GLU A 81 -16.80 -32.25 -4.68
CA GLU A 81 -16.68 -32.25 -6.13
C GLU A 81 -15.22 -32.30 -6.59
N HIS A 82 -14.36 -31.44 -6.06
CA HIS A 82 -12.99 -31.35 -6.57
C HIS A 82 -12.08 -32.37 -5.93
N ILE A 83 -12.07 -32.44 -4.60
CA ILE A 83 -11.08 -33.23 -3.88
C ILE A 83 -11.40 -34.72 -3.94
N ILE A 84 -12.67 -35.11 -3.77
CA ILE A 84 -13.11 -36.51 -3.80
C ILE A 84 -13.38 -36.99 -5.24
N LYS A 85 -14.11 -36.21 -6.04
CA LYS A 85 -14.57 -36.64 -7.38
C LYS A 85 -13.69 -36.14 -8.53
N GLY A 86 -12.68 -35.29 -8.26
CA GLY A 86 -11.77 -34.76 -9.27
C GLY A 86 -12.35 -33.68 -10.18
N ARG A 87 -13.57 -33.18 -9.92
CA ARG A 87 -14.25 -32.19 -10.76
C ARG A 87 -14.12 -30.79 -10.18
N LYS A 88 -13.48 -29.89 -10.92
CA LYS A 88 -13.32 -28.49 -10.50
C LYS A 88 -14.69 -27.80 -10.38
N VAL A 89 -14.86 -27.01 -9.34
CA VAL A 89 -16.10 -26.25 -9.10
C VAL A 89 -16.10 -25.01 -10.00
N THR A 90 -16.65 -25.14 -11.21
CA THR A 90 -16.56 -24.11 -12.27
C THR A 90 -17.07 -22.74 -11.85
N ARG A 91 -18.16 -22.67 -11.07
CA ARG A 91 -18.73 -21.41 -10.58
C ARG A 91 -17.78 -20.61 -9.66
N LEU A 92 -16.81 -21.28 -9.02
CA LEU A 92 -15.84 -20.68 -8.13
C LEU A 92 -14.52 -20.34 -8.83
N LEU A 93 -14.35 -20.75 -10.09
CA LEU A 93 -13.16 -20.39 -10.87
C LEU A 93 -13.26 -18.95 -11.34
N TYR A 94 -12.13 -18.27 -11.36
CA TYR A 94 -12.04 -16.92 -11.93
C TYR A 94 -12.58 -16.93 -13.36
N LYS A 95 -13.48 -15.99 -13.64
CA LYS A 95 -14.03 -15.78 -14.97
C LYS A 95 -13.36 -14.55 -15.58
N ASP A 96 -12.66 -14.76 -16.68
CA ASP A 96 -11.97 -13.68 -17.37
C ASP A 96 -13.01 -12.66 -17.90
N PRO A 97 -12.82 -11.36 -17.61
CA PRO A 97 -13.79 -10.34 -17.97
C PRO A 97 -13.90 -10.11 -19.48
N GLU A 98 -12.85 -10.39 -20.27
CA GLU A 98 -12.82 -10.16 -21.72
C GLU A 98 -13.44 -11.33 -22.48
N ASN A 99 -12.92 -12.54 -22.30
CA ASN A 99 -13.36 -13.71 -23.09
C ASN A 99 -14.46 -14.54 -22.40
N LYS A 100 -14.80 -14.23 -21.14
CA LYS A 100 -15.81 -14.92 -20.32
C LYS A 100 -15.49 -16.40 -20.03
N GLU A 101 -14.27 -16.85 -20.27
CA GLU A 101 -13.84 -18.20 -19.96
C GLU A 101 -13.42 -18.35 -18.49
N HIS A 102 -13.57 -19.56 -17.96
CA HIS A 102 -13.09 -19.88 -16.61
C HIS A 102 -11.62 -20.26 -16.65
N VAL A 103 -10.80 -19.53 -15.90
CA VAL A 103 -9.35 -19.73 -15.80
C VAL A 103 -9.05 -20.37 -14.46
N SER A 104 -8.52 -21.60 -14.48
CA SER A 104 -8.16 -22.32 -13.26
C SER A 104 -6.77 -21.98 -12.73
N ASP A 105 -5.81 -21.61 -13.60
CA ASP A 105 -4.44 -21.28 -13.21
C ASP A 105 -4.24 -19.77 -13.09
N SER A 106 -3.79 -19.33 -11.91
CA SER A 106 -3.48 -17.92 -11.64
C SER A 106 -2.51 -17.30 -12.65
N LYS A 107 -1.58 -18.07 -13.24
CA LYS A 107 -0.59 -17.56 -14.21
C LYS A 107 -1.22 -17.00 -15.50
N HIS A 108 -2.43 -17.43 -15.83
CA HIS A 108 -3.14 -17.00 -17.04
C HIS A 108 -4.13 -15.85 -16.77
N MET A 109 -4.30 -15.43 -15.52
CA MET A 109 -5.16 -14.29 -15.18
C MET A 109 -4.41 -12.99 -15.48
N GLY A 110 -5.09 -12.01 -16.11
CA GLY A 110 -4.51 -10.70 -16.45
C GLY A 110 -3.82 -10.03 -15.26
N PHE A 111 -4.39 -10.17 -14.06
CA PHE A 111 -3.83 -9.65 -12.81
C PHE A 111 -2.38 -10.13 -12.52
N TYR A 112 -2.06 -11.41 -12.74
CA TYR A 112 -0.74 -11.95 -12.40
C TYR A 112 0.24 -11.96 -13.58
N LYS A 113 -0.23 -11.85 -14.82
CA LYS A 113 0.57 -12.09 -16.03
C LYS A 113 1.78 -11.17 -16.18
N LYS A 114 1.67 -9.91 -15.77
CA LYS A 114 2.73 -8.90 -15.84
C LYS A 114 3.51 -8.72 -14.53
N GLN A 115 3.23 -9.55 -13.52
CA GLN A 115 3.91 -9.46 -12.23
C GLN A 115 5.20 -10.28 -12.20
N ILE A 116 6.21 -9.76 -11.51
CA ILE A 116 7.44 -10.47 -11.18
C ILE A 116 7.58 -10.41 -9.67
N ARG A 117 7.27 -11.52 -8.98
CA ARG A 117 7.27 -11.56 -7.51
C ARG A 117 8.66 -11.95 -6.97
N ILE A 118 9.35 -11.01 -6.35
CA ILE A 118 10.65 -11.17 -5.67
C ILE A 118 10.46 -10.99 -4.16
N ALA A 119 9.95 -9.84 -3.73
CA ALA A 119 9.67 -9.54 -2.33
C ALA A 119 8.47 -10.34 -1.80
N LEU A 120 7.47 -10.58 -2.65
CA LEU A 120 6.26 -11.34 -2.31
C LEU A 120 6.32 -12.83 -2.74
N ARG A 121 7.50 -13.36 -3.07
CA ARG A 121 7.69 -14.69 -3.71
C ARG A 121 7.05 -15.87 -2.93
N ASN A 122 7.00 -15.78 -1.60
CA ASN A 122 6.47 -16.82 -0.73
C ASN A 122 5.04 -16.55 -0.25
N CYS A 123 4.56 -15.30 -0.37
CA CYS A 123 3.22 -14.93 0.06
C CYS A 123 2.15 -15.67 -0.78
N GLY A 124 1.31 -16.45 -0.09
CA GLY A 124 0.29 -17.33 -0.69
C GLY A 124 0.79 -18.74 -1.04
N PHE A 125 2.04 -19.09 -0.69
CA PHE A 125 2.63 -20.40 -0.99
C PHE A 125 3.12 -21.17 0.22
N ILE A 126 3.50 -20.48 1.30
CA ILE A 126 3.93 -21.09 2.55
C ILE A 126 2.96 -20.79 3.69
N ASP A 127 2.99 -21.64 4.71
CA ASP A 127 2.57 -21.29 6.06
C ASP A 127 3.60 -20.32 6.69
N PRO A 128 3.24 -19.05 6.95
CA PRO A 128 4.16 -18.06 7.52
C PRO A 128 4.55 -18.35 8.98
N GLU A 129 3.89 -19.30 9.64
CA GLU A 129 4.18 -19.72 11.02
C GLU A 129 5.01 -21.01 11.07
N ASN A 130 5.50 -21.50 9.92
CA ASN A 130 6.33 -22.69 9.82
C ASN A 130 7.65 -22.43 9.10
N ILE A 131 8.75 -22.33 9.86
CA ILE A 131 10.10 -22.12 9.35
C ILE A 131 10.54 -23.19 8.32
N ASP A 132 10.09 -24.44 8.46
CA ASP A 132 10.49 -25.53 7.54
C ASP A 132 10.01 -25.27 6.11
N GLU A 133 8.87 -24.60 5.94
CA GLU A 133 8.36 -24.25 4.61
C GLU A 133 9.16 -23.11 3.97
N TYR A 134 9.68 -22.18 4.78
CA TYR A 134 10.61 -21.16 4.31
C TYR A 134 11.94 -21.79 3.88
N ILE A 135 12.52 -22.68 4.71
CA ILE A 135 13.77 -23.40 4.40
C ILE A 135 13.62 -24.27 3.16
N ALA A 136 12.49 -24.97 3.01
CA ALA A 136 12.20 -25.80 1.82
C ALA A 136 12.11 -24.99 0.51
N ARG A 137 12.06 -23.66 0.59
CA ARG A 137 12.05 -22.72 -0.54
C ARG A 137 13.28 -21.81 -0.52
N ASP A 138 14.44 -22.40 -0.24
CA ASP A 138 15.75 -21.75 -0.27
C ASP A 138 15.95 -20.67 0.82
N GLY A 139 15.09 -20.69 1.86
CA GLY A 139 15.20 -19.80 3.00
C GLY A 139 16.42 -20.10 3.86
N TYR A 140 17.09 -19.06 4.34
CA TYR A 140 18.37 -19.13 5.08
C TYR A 140 19.57 -19.64 4.28
N GLU A 141 19.41 -20.01 3.00
CA GLU A 141 20.53 -20.36 2.12
C GLU A 141 21.45 -19.15 1.89
N ALA A 142 20.89 -17.93 1.77
CA ALA A 142 21.69 -16.73 1.56
C ALA A 142 22.49 -16.38 2.82
N LEU A 143 21.89 -16.53 4.01
CA LEU A 143 22.61 -16.36 5.27
C LEU A 143 23.75 -17.38 5.40
N GLY A 144 23.50 -18.66 5.06
CA GLY A 144 24.53 -19.69 5.03
C GLY A 144 25.71 -19.29 4.14
N LYS A 145 25.45 -18.96 2.87
CA LYS A 145 26.48 -18.50 1.91
C LYS A 145 27.28 -17.31 2.43
N VAL A 146 26.60 -16.29 2.96
CA VAL A 146 27.25 -15.09 3.48
C VAL A 146 28.19 -15.41 4.63
N LEU A 147 27.80 -16.31 5.54
CA LEU A 147 28.60 -16.63 6.72
C LEU A 147 29.75 -17.61 6.43
N THR A 148 29.62 -18.48 5.42
CA THR A 148 30.60 -19.55 5.16
C THR A 148 31.49 -19.32 3.94
N GLU A 149 31.02 -18.58 2.94
CA GLU A 149 31.69 -18.45 1.63
C GLU A 149 32.12 -17.02 1.29
N MET A 150 31.60 -16.02 2.01
CA MET A 150 31.80 -14.61 1.70
C MET A 150 32.34 -13.84 2.90
N ASP A 151 33.03 -12.74 2.62
CA ASP A 151 33.31 -11.72 3.63
C ASP A 151 32.24 -10.61 3.64
N ALA A 152 32.27 -9.81 4.70
CA ALA A 152 31.34 -8.70 4.89
C ALA A 152 31.39 -7.67 3.76
N GLN A 153 32.57 -7.39 3.19
CA GLN A 153 32.75 -6.39 2.15
C GLN A 153 32.21 -6.90 0.79
N GLN A 154 32.46 -8.17 0.46
CA GLN A 154 31.89 -8.85 -0.70
C GLN A 154 30.37 -8.81 -0.67
N THR A 155 29.76 -9.05 0.50
CA THR A 155 28.30 -8.97 0.67
C THR A 155 27.78 -7.56 0.38
N ILE A 156 28.42 -6.52 0.93
CA ILE A 156 28.08 -5.12 0.64
C ILE A 156 28.21 -4.83 -0.87
N ASP A 157 29.27 -5.30 -1.51
CA ASP A 157 29.52 -5.04 -2.93
C ASP A 157 28.51 -5.75 -3.84
N ILE A 158 28.01 -6.94 -3.48
CA ILE A 158 26.89 -7.59 -4.18
C ILE A 158 25.63 -6.71 -4.10
N ILE A 159 25.26 -6.25 -2.90
CA ILE A 159 24.06 -5.39 -2.74
C ILE A 159 24.24 -4.06 -3.48
N LYS A 160 25.44 -3.48 -3.46
CA LYS A 160 25.74 -2.24 -4.20
C LYS A 160 25.66 -2.45 -5.70
N LYS A 161 26.23 -3.54 -6.23
CA LYS A 161 26.21 -3.91 -7.65
C LYS A 161 24.80 -4.26 -8.14
N SER A 162 23.94 -4.81 -7.28
CA SER A 162 22.55 -5.10 -7.63
C SER A 162 21.75 -3.84 -8.01
N GLY A 163 22.18 -2.67 -7.53
CA GLY A 163 21.45 -1.41 -7.71
C GLY A 163 20.18 -1.30 -6.87
N LEU A 164 20.02 -2.12 -5.82
CA LEU A 164 18.89 -2.02 -4.89
C LEU A 164 18.84 -0.62 -4.26
N ARG A 165 17.68 0.03 -4.43
CA ARG A 165 17.33 1.31 -3.81
C ARG A 165 16.30 1.06 -2.70
N GLY A 166 16.37 1.83 -1.62
CA GLY A 166 15.45 1.73 -0.49
C GLY A 166 13.99 1.85 -0.91
N ARG A 167 13.17 0.88 -0.52
CA ARG A 167 11.77 0.72 -0.93
C ARG A 167 10.74 1.50 -0.11
N GLY A 168 11.16 2.12 0.99
CA GLY A 168 10.33 3.01 1.80
C GLY A 168 10.13 4.44 1.25
N GLY A 169 10.30 4.66 -0.05
CA GLY A 169 10.01 5.94 -0.71
C GLY A 169 11.22 6.70 -1.24
N GLY A 170 12.19 7.06 -0.40
CA GLY A 170 13.30 7.95 -0.80
C GLY A 170 14.31 7.38 -1.80
N GLY A 171 14.31 6.06 -2.02
CA GLY A 171 15.13 5.44 -3.06
C GLY A 171 16.64 5.61 -2.87
N PHE A 172 17.15 5.74 -1.64
CA PHE A 172 18.60 5.82 -1.40
C PHE A 172 19.28 4.46 -1.72
N PRO A 173 20.47 4.41 -2.34
CA PRO A 173 21.14 3.14 -2.65
C PRO A 173 21.48 2.32 -1.39
N THR A 174 20.92 1.12 -1.28
CA THR A 174 21.00 0.29 -0.07
C THR A 174 22.45 -0.15 0.21
N GLY A 175 23.18 -0.60 -0.80
CA GLY A 175 24.58 -1.03 -0.64
C GLY A 175 25.50 0.10 -0.18
N LEU A 176 25.28 1.33 -0.67
CA LEU A 176 26.02 2.50 -0.19
C LEU A 176 25.71 2.80 1.29
N LYS A 177 24.44 2.68 1.69
CA LYS A 177 24.03 2.87 3.09
C LYS A 177 24.75 1.87 4.01
N TRP A 178 24.83 0.60 3.59
CA TRP A 178 25.53 -0.45 4.30
C TRP A 178 27.03 -0.16 4.39
N GLU A 179 27.65 0.28 3.29
CA GLU A 179 29.06 0.66 3.25
C GLU A 179 29.39 1.81 4.22
N ILE A 180 28.56 2.86 4.27
CA ILE A 180 28.74 3.98 5.20
C ILE A 180 28.66 3.52 6.65
N THR A 181 27.67 2.67 6.99
CA THR A 181 27.53 2.14 8.36
C THR A 181 28.68 1.19 8.72
N SER A 182 29.13 0.37 7.77
CA SER A 182 30.25 -0.56 7.98
C SER A 182 31.56 0.20 8.27
N LYS A 183 31.83 1.29 7.55
CA LYS A 183 33.04 2.11 7.77
C LYS A 183 33.03 2.92 9.07
N SER A 184 31.85 3.19 9.64
CA SER A 184 31.71 3.95 10.88
C SER A 184 32.25 3.15 12.07
N GLN A 185 33.20 3.71 12.81
CA GLN A 185 33.86 3.04 13.93
C GLN A 185 33.03 3.16 15.21
N ALA A 186 32.61 2.03 15.77
CA ALA A 186 31.91 1.93 17.04
C ALA A 186 32.08 0.54 17.64
N ASP A 187 31.95 0.46 18.96
CA ASP A 187 31.86 -0.76 19.77
C ASP A 187 30.57 -1.55 19.52
N GLN A 188 29.51 -0.88 19.06
CA GLN A 188 28.24 -1.50 18.70
C GLN A 188 27.62 -0.81 17.49
N LYS A 189 26.94 -1.59 16.65
CA LYS A 189 26.16 -1.10 15.51
C LYS A 189 24.80 -1.79 15.47
N TYR A 190 23.80 -1.07 14.98
CA TYR A 190 22.42 -1.55 14.96
C TYR A 190 21.89 -1.70 13.55
N VAL A 191 21.07 -2.74 13.35
CA VAL A 191 20.23 -2.90 12.16
C VAL A 191 18.79 -2.60 12.54
N VAL A 192 18.15 -1.68 11.84
CA VAL A 192 16.75 -1.30 12.11
C VAL A 192 15.90 -1.62 10.90
N CYS A 193 14.86 -2.41 11.11
CA CYS A 193 13.77 -2.60 10.16
C CYS A 193 12.64 -1.62 10.48
N ASN A 194 12.41 -0.70 9.55
CA ASN A 194 11.28 0.21 9.59
C ASN A 194 10.06 -0.48 8.98
N ALA A 195 9.14 -0.89 9.85
CA ALA A 195 7.84 -1.47 9.53
C ALA A 195 6.68 -0.54 9.95
N ASP A 196 6.91 0.77 9.97
CA ASP A 196 5.90 1.79 10.21
C ASP A 196 5.24 2.23 8.89
N GLU A 197 4.51 1.30 8.26
CA GLU A 197 3.77 1.55 7.02
C GLU A 197 2.53 2.40 7.29
N GLY A 198 2.74 3.71 7.47
CA GLY A 198 1.70 4.67 7.86
C GLY A 198 0.87 5.22 6.70
N ASP A 199 1.30 5.04 5.45
CA ASP A 199 0.63 5.62 4.27
C ASP A 199 -0.79 5.06 4.10
N PRO A 200 -1.83 5.93 4.00
CA PRO A 200 -3.17 5.50 3.66
C PRO A 200 -3.20 4.68 2.36
N GLY A 201 -3.77 3.48 2.44
CA GLY A 201 -3.88 2.56 1.30
C GLY A 201 -2.62 1.72 1.02
N ALA A 202 -1.54 1.87 1.78
CA ALA A 202 -0.39 0.98 1.74
C ALA A 202 -0.55 -0.20 2.70
N PHE A 203 -0.20 -1.40 2.25
CA PHE A 203 -0.25 -2.63 3.05
C PHE A 203 0.71 -3.71 2.50
N MET A 204 1.77 -3.30 1.81
CA MET A 204 2.76 -4.17 1.21
C MET A 204 3.75 -4.70 2.25
N ASP A 205 4.27 -3.83 3.12
CA ASP A 205 5.16 -4.25 4.20
C ASP A 205 4.42 -5.17 5.18
N ARG A 206 3.17 -4.81 5.50
CA ARG A 206 2.27 -5.68 6.28
C ARG A 206 2.17 -7.07 5.64
N SER A 207 1.96 -7.14 4.33
CA SER A 207 1.76 -8.42 3.64
C SER A 207 3.01 -9.29 3.61
N ILE A 208 4.20 -8.67 3.57
CA ILE A 208 5.47 -9.39 3.71
C ILE A 208 5.60 -9.91 5.15
N LEU A 209 5.39 -9.09 6.17
CA LEU A 209 5.52 -9.53 7.56
C LEU A 209 4.47 -10.58 7.97
N GLU A 210 3.26 -10.49 7.42
CA GLU A 210 2.22 -11.48 7.63
C GLU A 210 2.45 -12.76 6.83
N GLY A 211 3.14 -12.70 5.69
CA GLY A 211 3.21 -13.82 4.73
C GLY A 211 4.58 -14.49 4.59
N ASP A 212 5.67 -13.81 4.93
CA ASP A 212 7.05 -14.27 4.81
C ASP A 212 7.99 -13.53 5.80
N PRO A 213 7.74 -13.60 7.12
CA PRO A 213 8.53 -12.86 8.12
C PRO A 213 10.00 -13.31 8.16
N HIS A 214 10.29 -14.58 7.89
CA HIS A 214 11.66 -15.12 7.91
C HIS A 214 12.57 -14.46 6.87
N SER A 215 12.05 -14.08 5.70
CA SER A 215 12.80 -13.34 4.67
C SER A 215 13.35 -12.00 5.18
N VAL A 216 12.61 -11.32 6.07
CA VAL A 216 13.07 -10.08 6.71
C VAL A 216 14.11 -10.36 7.79
N ILE A 217 13.89 -11.40 8.61
CA ILE A 217 14.81 -11.82 9.67
C ILE A 217 16.17 -12.22 9.10
N GLU A 218 16.17 -13.06 8.06
CA GLU A 218 17.37 -13.51 7.35
C GLU A 218 18.17 -12.30 6.80
N ALA A 219 17.47 -11.38 6.14
CA ALA A 219 18.08 -10.17 5.59
C ALA A 219 18.68 -9.24 6.65
N MET A 220 18.04 -9.14 7.82
CA MET A 220 18.56 -8.37 8.95
C MET A 220 19.84 -8.98 9.50
N ALA A 221 19.91 -10.31 9.62
CA ALA A 221 21.12 -11.01 10.04
C ALA A 221 22.27 -10.84 9.04
N ILE A 222 21.98 -10.94 7.73
CA ILE A 222 22.95 -10.67 6.65
C ILE A 222 23.47 -9.23 6.73
N CYS A 223 22.58 -8.25 6.95
CA CYS A 223 22.96 -6.85 7.14
C CYS A 223 23.84 -6.68 8.38
N GLY A 224 23.46 -7.31 9.50
CA GLY A 224 24.22 -7.30 10.75
C GLY A 224 25.65 -7.79 10.56
N TYR A 225 25.81 -8.95 9.91
CA TYR A 225 27.12 -9.50 9.57
C TYR A 225 27.93 -8.52 8.70
N SER A 226 27.30 -8.00 7.65
CA SER A 226 27.95 -7.11 6.68
C SER A 226 28.48 -5.80 7.29
N ILE A 227 27.75 -5.24 8.26
CA ILE A 227 28.16 -3.98 8.90
C ILE A 227 28.96 -4.18 10.18
N GLY A 228 29.04 -5.41 10.71
CA GLY A 228 29.61 -5.72 12.02
C GLY A 228 28.70 -5.30 13.19
N GLY A 229 27.38 -5.42 13.02
CA GLY A 229 26.39 -5.15 14.05
C GLY A 229 25.81 -6.45 14.62
N THR A 230 25.61 -6.49 15.94
CA THR A 230 25.13 -7.70 16.65
C THR A 230 23.68 -7.60 17.12
N LYS A 231 23.01 -6.46 16.89
CA LYS A 231 21.65 -6.23 17.38
C LYS A 231 20.73 -5.62 16.31
N GLY A 232 19.63 -6.31 16.08
CA GLY A 232 18.52 -5.90 15.23
C GLY A 232 17.35 -5.32 16.03
N LEU A 233 16.67 -4.33 15.47
CA LEU A 233 15.45 -3.76 16.01
C LEU A 233 14.40 -3.73 14.90
N VAL A 234 13.22 -4.29 15.12
CA VAL A 234 12.08 -4.10 14.22
C VAL A 234 11.14 -3.10 14.86
N TYR A 235 11.02 -1.92 14.27
CA TYR A 235 10.03 -0.94 14.68
C TYR A 235 8.75 -1.18 13.88
N ILE A 236 7.73 -1.70 14.55
CA ILE A 236 6.47 -2.11 13.94
C ILE A 236 5.30 -1.36 14.57
N ARG A 237 4.40 -0.86 13.73
CA ARG A 237 3.21 -0.14 14.18
C ARG A 237 2.25 -1.05 14.95
N ALA A 238 1.66 -0.54 16.02
CA ALA A 238 0.79 -1.33 16.91
C ALA A 238 -0.51 -1.79 16.23
N GLU A 239 -0.91 -1.14 15.13
CA GLU A 239 -2.13 -1.46 14.36
C GLU A 239 -2.02 -2.75 13.54
N TYR A 240 -0.86 -3.43 13.53
CA TYR A 240 -0.63 -4.69 12.81
C TYR A 240 -0.50 -5.91 13.76
N PRO A 241 -1.56 -6.31 14.49
CA PRO A 241 -1.49 -7.38 15.49
C PRO A 241 -1.12 -8.75 14.90
N LEU A 242 -1.58 -9.06 13.67
CA LEU A 242 -1.26 -10.32 13.00
C LEU A 242 0.22 -10.38 12.61
N ALA A 243 0.75 -9.32 12.00
CA ALA A 243 2.17 -9.21 11.67
C ALA A 243 3.06 -9.32 12.91
N ILE A 244 2.70 -8.63 14.01
CA ILE A 244 3.41 -8.74 15.30
C ILE A 244 3.45 -10.19 15.79
N THR A 245 2.31 -10.89 15.73
CA THR A 245 2.20 -12.27 16.22
C THR A 245 3.07 -13.21 15.40
N ARG A 246 2.97 -13.16 14.08
CA ARG A 246 3.77 -14.00 13.18
C ARG A 246 5.26 -13.70 13.24
N LEU A 247 5.62 -12.43 13.35
CA LEU A 247 7.03 -12.04 13.47
C LEU A 247 7.65 -12.54 14.79
N LYS A 248 6.90 -12.55 15.91
CA LYS A 248 7.37 -13.16 17.17
C LYS A 248 7.63 -14.66 16.99
N ILE A 249 6.67 -15.39 16.42
CA ILE A 249 6.81 -16.83 16.13
C ILE A 249 8.06 -17.07 15.29
N ALA A 250 8.24 -16.31 14.21
CA ALA A 250 9.37 -16.45 13.30
C ALA A 250 10.73 -16.13 13.98
N ILE A 251 10.79 -15.10 14.83
CA ILE A 251 12.00 -14.78 15.60
C ILE A 251 12.34 -15.92 16.56
N ASP A 252 11.35 -16.45 17.27
CA ASP A 252 11.55 -17.53 18.24
C ASP A 252 11.99 -18.82 17.53
N GLN A 253 11.35 -19.18 16.41
CA GLN A 253 11.78 -20.30 15.55
C GLN A 253 13.20 -20.13 15.03
N ALA A 254 13.57 -18.92 14.57
CA ALA A 254 14.92 -18.66 14.10
C ALA A 254 15.97 -18.81 15.22
N ARG A 255 15.65 -18.44 16.47
CA ARG A 255 16.51 -18.70 17.64
C ARG A 255 16.64 -20.19 17.94
N GLU A 256 15.52 -20.92 17.92
CA GLU A 256 15.50 -22.37 18.18
C GLU A 256 16.34 -23.15 17.16
N TYR A 257 16.35 -22.71 15.91
CA TYR A 257 17.15 -23.31 14.83
C TYR A 257 18.61 -22.82 14.79
N GLY A 258 19.03 -21.91 15.70
CA GLY A 258 20.38 -21.36 15.71
C GLY A 258 20.68 -20.40 14.54
N LEU A 259 19.64 -19.79 13.97
CA LEU A 259 19.70 -18.79 12.88
C LEU A 259 19.66 -17.35 13.41
N LEU A 260 19.38 -17.19 14.69
CA LEU A 260 19.53 -15.97 15.50
C LEU A 260 20.12 -16.34 16.87
N GLY A 261 20.68 -15.35 17.55
CA GLY A 261 21.29 -15.50 18.87
C GLY A 261 22.81 -15.50 18.77
N LYS A 262 23.43 -16.48 19.43
CA LYS A 262 24.90 -16.60 19.50
C LYS A 262 25.41 -17.66 18.54
N ASP A 263 26.60 -17.41 18.01
CA ASP A 263 27.35 -18.35 17.17
C ASP A 263 26.49 -18.94 16.05
N ILE A 264 25.85 -18.05 15.27
CA ILE A 264 24.89 -18.42 14.23
C ILE A 264 25.57 -19.36 13.24
N LEU A 265 24.99 -20.54 13.05
CA LEU A 265 25.54 -21.62 12.20
C LEU A 265 26.99 -22.04 12.56
N GLY A 266 27.47 -21.79 13.78
CA GLY A 266 28.84 -22.09 14.19
C GLY A 266 29.90 -21.16 13.55
N SER A 267 29.49 -19.99 13.08
CA SER A 267 30.34 -19.04 12.34
C SER A 267 31.17 -18.10 13.24
N GLY A 268 30.90 -18.08 14.55
CA GLY A 268 31.42 -17.09 15.50
C GLY A 268 30.72 -15.73 15.44
N PHE A 269 29.68 -15.57 14.61
CA PHE A 269 28.89 -14.34 14.51
C PHE A 269 27.63 -14.39 15.37
N ASP A 270 27.40 -13.33 16.14
CA ASP A 270 26.22 -13.16 17.00
C ASP A 270 25.29 -12.10 16.42
N PHE A 271 23.99 -12.40 16.33
CA PHE A 271 22.97 -11.42 15.95
C PHE A 271 21.60 -11.79 16.52
N ASP A 272 20.95 -10.85 17.20
CA ASP A 272 19.60 -11.07 17.73
C ASP A 272 18.69 -9.86 17.49
N ILE A 273 17.37 -10.10 17.47
CA ILE A 273 16.35 -9.12 17.09
C ILE A 273 15.39 -8.85 18.25
N GLU A 274 15.12 -7.57 18.50
CA GLU A 274 14.05 -7.11 19.39
C GLU A 274 12.94 -6.38 18.63
N LEU A 275 11.71 -6.53 19.10
CA LEU A 275 10.56 -5.77 18.59
C LEU A 275 10.36 -4.48 19.38
N ARG A 276 10.11 -3.38 18.67
CA ARG A 276 9.73 -2.08 19.22
C ARG A 276 8.39 -1.68 18.61
N TYR A 277 7.42 -1.34 19.47
CA TYR A 277 6.07 -1.01 19.04
C TYR A 277 5.92 0.49 18.84
N GLY A 278 5.42 0.88 17.67
CA GLY A 278 5.00 2.24 17.40
C GLY A 278 3.73 2.62 18.15
N ALA A 279 3.51 3.92 18.34
CA ALA A 279 2.40 4.48 19.09
C ALA A 279 1.40 5.25 18.20
N GLY A 280 1.32 4.89 16.91
CA GLY A 280 0.34 5.44 15.97
C GLY A 280 0.65 6.85 15.44
N ALA A 281 1.92 7.19 15.24
CA ALA A 281 2.33 8.48 14.68
C ALA A 281 3.00 8.28 13.31
N PHE A 282 2.38 8.78 12.23
CA PHE A 282 2.87 8.59 10.86
C PHE A 282 4.30 9.14 10.66
N VAL A 283 4.64 10.23 11.35
CA VAL A 283 5.97 10.84 11.27
C VAL A 283 7.09 9.90 11.76
N CYS A 284 6.77 8.88 12.58
CA CYS A 284 7.73 7.86 13.01
C CYS A 284 8.17 6.93 11.87
N GLY A 285 7.56 7.00 10.67
CA GLY A 285 8.12 6.39 9.47
C GLY A 285 9.40 7.09 8.98
N GLU A 286 9.66 8.32 9.41
CA GLU A 286 10.92 9.03 9.15
C GLU A 286 12.05 8.46 10.02
N GLU A 287 13.21 8.16 9.41
CA GLU A 287 14.26 7.36 10.06
C GLU A 287 14.79 7.92 11.39
N THR A 288 14.86 9.23 11.58
CA THR A 288 15.34 9.84 12.84
C THR A 288 14.24 9.96 13.88
N ALA A 289 13.00 10.26 13.46
CA ALA A 289 11.83 10.20 14.34
C ALA A 289 11.58 8.78 14.86
N LEU A 290 11.77 7.77 14.02
CA LEU A 290 11.71 6.35 14.37
C LEU A 290 12.70 6.02 15.49
N ILE A 291 13.96 6.43 15.31
CA ILE A 291 15.02 6.22 16.30
C ILE A 291 14.67 6.87 17.63
N HIS A 292 14.24 8.14 17.62
CA HIS A 292 13.80 8.82 18.82
C HIS A 292 12.64 8.10 19.53
N SER A 293 11.67 7.60 18.76
CA SER A 293 10.57 6.81 19.32
C SER A 293 11.07 5.52 20.00
N MET A 294 12.03 4.81 19.39
CA MET A 294 12.66 3.62 20.00
C MET A 294 13.47 3.94 21.26
N GLU A 295 13.98 5.16 21.38
CA GLU A 295 14.71 5.67 22.55
C GLU A 295 13.76 6.16 23.66
N GLY A 296 12.45 6.10 23.45
CA GLY A 296 11.45 6.56 24.42
C GLY A 296 11.22 8.08 24.38
N MET A 297 11.73 8.77 23.37
CA MET A 297 11.50 10.19 23.13
C MET A 297 10.29 10.41 22.21
N ARG A 298 9.87 11.66 22.06
CA ARG A 298 8.87 12.05 21.05
C ARG A 298 9.46 11.85 19.65
N GLY A 299 8.66 11.31 18.73
CA GLY A 299 9.03 11.04 17.33
C GLY A 299 9.21 12.31 16.49
N GLU A 300 10.27 13.07 16.77
CA GLU A 300 10.58 14.31 16.05
C GLU A 300 11.84 14.13 15.21
N PRO A 301 11.78 14.40 13.88
CA PRO A 301 12.96 14.31 13.03
C PRO A 301 14.10 15.25 13.46
N THR A 302 15.33 14.84 13.21
CA THR A 302 16.54 15.63 13.47
C THR A 302 17.16 16.16 12.19
N PHE A 303 18.01 17.18 12.34
CA PHE A 303 18.76 17.72 11.23
C PHE A 303 19.86 16.73 10.82
N LYS A 304 20.06 16.56 9.51
CA LYS A 304 21.11 15.72 8.93
C LYS A 304 22.09 16.63 8.19
N PRO A 305 23.42 16.51 8.38
CA PRO A 305 24.15 15.51 9.18
C PRO A 305 24.17 15.77 10.70
N PRO A 306 24.49 14.75 11.54
CA PRO A 306 24.89 13.38 11.15
C PRO A 306 23.71 12.52 10.68
N PHE A 307 23.97 11.61 9.73
CA PHE A 307 23.00 10.60 9.31
C PHE A 307 22.99 9.41 10.28
N PRO A 308 21.89 8.64 10.39
CA PRO A 308 21.81 7.47 11.25
C PRO A 308 22.92 6.44 11.02
N SER A 309 23.39 6.29 9.77
CA SER A 309 24.51 5.41 9.43
C SER A 309 25.81 5.75 10.15
N VAL A 310 25.97 6.97 10.65
CA VAL A 310 27.14 7.43 11.42
C VAL A 310 26.80 7.54 12.91
N SER A 311 25.67 8.17 13.24
CA SER A 311 25.17 8.30 14.61
C SER A 311 23.65 8.28 14.60
N GLY A 312 23.08 7.17 15.04
CA GLY A 312 21.65 6.90 15.08
C GLY A 312 21.23 6.44 16.47
N TYR A 313 20.69 5.22 16.58
CA TYR A 313 20.17 4.67 17.83
C TYR A 313 21.25 4.61 18.92
N LEU A 314 20.94 5.23 20.06
CA LEU A 314 21.82 5.44 21.21
C LEU A 314 23.15 6.11 20.84
N GLY A 315 23.12 6.97 19.82
CA GLY A 315 24.28 7.66 19.27
C GLY A 315 25.22 6.77 18.47
N LYS A 316 24.87 5.50 18.22
CA LYS A 316 25.72 4.51 17.52
C LYS A 316 25.37 4.41 16.03
N PRO A 317 26.31 3.98 15.17
CA PRO A 317 26.03 3.72 13.75
C PRO A 317 24.86 2.76 13.58
N THR A 318 23.84 3.20 12.86
CA THR A 318 22.57 2.49 12.73
C THR A 318 22.13 2.43 11.28
N ASN A 319 21.93 1.21 10.77
CA ASN A 319 21.47 0.98 9.41
C ASN A 319 19.95 0.79 9.40
N VAL A 320 19.20 1.79 8.94
CA VAL A 320 17.73 1.74 8.84
C VAL A 320 17.31 1.38 7.41
N ASN A 321 16.59 0.27 7.22
CA ASN A 321 15.93 -0.08 5.95
C ASN A 321 14.47 -0.48 6.16
N ASN A 322 13.70 -0.37 5.09
CA ASN A 322 12.30 -0.76 5.03
C ASN A 322 12.14 -2.28 4.80
N VAL A 323 11.00 -2.84 5.22
CA VAL A 323 10.65 -4.27 5.12
C VAL A 323 10.84 -4.83 3.70
N GLU A 324 10.26 -4.21 2.66
CA GLU A 324 10.40 -4.66 1.27
C GLU A 324 11.87 -4.64 0.79
N THR A 325 12.65 -3.69 1.31
CA THR A 325 14.10 -3.62 1.01
C THR A 325 14.81 -4.86 1.55
N PHE A 326 14.52 -5.24 2.80
CA PHE A 326 15.09 -6.43 3.42
C PHE A 326 14.62 -7.72 2.74
N ALA A 327 13.32 -7.86 2.45
CA ALA A 327 12.78 -9.07 1.82
C ALA A 327 13.37 -9.40 0.43
N SER A 328 13.98 -8.39 -0.22
CA SER A 328 14.68 -8.55 -1.50
C SER A 328 16.12 -9.06 -1.37
N VAL A 329 16.77 -8.85 -0.22
CA VAL A 329 18.21 -9.14 0.00
C VAL A 329 18.56 -10.62 -0.18
N PRO A 330 17.85 -11.60 0.44
CA PRO A 330 18.23 -13.00 0.32
C PRO A 330 18.20 -13.49 -1.12
N VAL A 331 17.21 -13.03 -1.91
CA VAL A 331 17.07 -13.40 -3.32
C VAL A 331 18.20 -12.83 -4.17
N ILE A 332 18.61 -11.59 -3.91
CA ILE A 332 19.73 -10.94 -4.61
C ILE A 332 21.02 -11.74 -4.37
N ILE A 333 21.25 -12.22 -3.15
CA ILE A 333 22.45 -12.99 -2.81
C ILE A 333 22.38 -14.37 -3.48
N ASN A 334 21.25 -15.07 -3.40
CA ASN A 334 21.11 -16.41 -3.97
C ASN A 334 21.20 -16.43 -5.50
N LYS A 335 20.67 -15.42 -6.19
CA LYS A 335 20.64 -15.36 -7.68
C LYS A 335 21.71 -14.48 -8.30
N GLY A 336 22.42 -13.68 -7.49
CA GLY A 336 23.44 -12.75 -7.93
C GLY A 336 22.92 -11.35 -8.28
N ALA A 337 23.84 -10.39 -8.22
CA ALA A 337 23.59 -8.97 -8.48
C ALA A 337 23.17 -8.71 -9.94
N GLU A 338 23.79 -9.40 -10.91
CA GLU A 338 23.49 -9.26 -12.33
C GLU A 338 22.03 -9.60 -12.63
N TRP A 339 21.53 -10.70 -12.05
CA TRP A 339 20.15 -11.14 -12.21
C TRP A 339 19.17 -10.04 -11.76
N PHE A 340 19.37 -9.48 -10.57
CA PHE A 340 18.49 -8.43 -10.06
C PHE A 340 18.60 -7.13 -10.89
N SER A 341 19.81 -6.75 -11.28
CA SER A 341 20.06 -5.52 -12.07
C SER A 341 19.58 -5.60 -13.52
N SER A 342 19.33 -6.81 -14.03
CA SER A 342 18.74 -7.04 -15.35
C SER A 342 17.24 -6.74 -15.39
N ILE A 343 16.60 -6.64 -14.22
CA ILE A 343 15.18 -6.32 -14.06
C ILE A 343 15.06 -4.83 -13.76
N GLY A 344 14.09 -4.16 -14.39
CA GLY A 344 13.84 -2.74 -14.17
C GLY A 344 14.50 -1.83 -15.22
N THR A 345 14.64 -0.54 -14.91
CA THR A 345 15.26 0.46 -15.80
C THR A 345 16.77 0.57 -15.56
N GLU A 346 17.47 1.45 -16.29
CA GLU A 346 18.90 1.70 -16.07
C GLU A 346 19.19 2.19 -14.63
N LYS A 347 18.38 3.13 -14.13
CA LYS A 347 18.58 3.79 -12.83
C LYS A 347 17.76 3.21 -11.68
N SER A 348 16.73 2.42 -11.99
CA SER A 348 15.84 1.82 -10.99
C SER A 348 15.73 0.32 -11.22
N LYS A 349 16.56 -0.43 -10.48
CA LYS A 349 16.68 -1.89 -10.60
C LYS A 349 15.63 -2.66 -9.80
N GLY A 350 15.36 -3.88 -10.24
CA GLY A 350 14.46 -4.83 -9.61
C GLY A 350 12.98 -4.51 -9.78
N THR A 351 12.20 -4.98 -8.82
CA THR A 351 10.74 -4.86 -8.77
C THR A 351 10.31 -3.91 -7.66
N LYS A 352 9.05 -3.46 -7.73
CA LYS A 352 8.37 -2.71 -6.68
C LYS A 352 7.01 -3.32 -6.42
N VAL A 353 6.67 -3.43 -5.14
CA VAL A 353 5.32 -3.78 -4.71
C VAL A 353 4.44 -2.53 -4.68
N PHE A 354 3.26 -2.61 -5.28
CA PHE A 354 2.24 -1.57 -5.21
C PHE A 354 0.95 -2.12 -4.61
N ALA A 355 0.31 -1.31 -3.77
CA ALA A 355 -1.03 -1.53 -3.27
C ALA A 355 -2.02 -0.73 -4.14
N LEU A 356 -2.74 -1.43 -5.02
CA LEU A 356 -3.69 -0.86 -5.96
C LEU A 356 -5.09 -0.81 -5.33
N ALA A 357 -5.64 0.39 -5.16
CA ALA A 357 -6.93 0.62 -4.53
C ALA A 357 -7.68 1.79 -5.18
N GLY A 358 -8.88 2.10 -4.66
CA GLY A 358 -9.75 3.16 -5.20
C GLY A 358 -10.76 2.63 -6.23
N LYS A 359 -11.03 3.42 -7.27
CA LYS A 359 -12.05 3.18 -8.31
C LYS A 359 -11.54 2.25 -9.42
N ILE A 360 -10.96 1.10 -9.06
CA ILE A 360 -10.35 0.14 -9.98
C ILE A 360 -10.97 -1.25 -9.87
N ASN A 361 -11.10 -1.98 -10.99
CA ASN A 361 -11.75 -3.29 -11.01
C ASN A 361 -11.00 -4.35 -10.22
N ASN A 362 -9.67 -4.43 -10.33
CA ASN A 362 -8.86 -5.40 -9.62
C ASN A 362 -8.06 -4.73 -8.49
N VAL A 363 -8.70 -4.58 -7.32
CA VAL A 363 -8.03 -4.14 -6.09
C VAL A 363 -7.10 -5.22 -5.55
N GLY A 364 -5.89 -4.85 -5.13
CA GLY A 364 -4.93 -5.82 -4.64
C GLY A 364 -3.50 -5.33 -4.45
N LEU A 365 -2.62 -6.29 -4.18
CA LEU A 365 -1.16 -6.11 -4.21
C LEU A 365 -0.59 -6.68 -5.49
N ILE A 366 0.26 -5.90 -6.12
CA ILE A 366 0.94 -6.26 -7.36
C ILE A 366 2.44 -6.04 -7.17
N GLU A 367 3.27 -6.94 -7.69
CA GLU A 367 4.71 -6.74 -7.74
C GLU A 367 5.17 -6.70 -9.19
N VAL A 368 5.68 -5.56 -9.63
CA VAL A 368 5.96 -5.27 -11.04
C VAL A 368 7.40 -4.81 -11.22
N PRO A 369 8.02 -5.06 -12.38
CA PRO A 369 9.34 -4.51 -12.69
C PRO A 369 9.29 -2.98 -12.73
N MET A 370 10.35 -2.34 -12.25
CA MET A 370 10.52 -0.89 -12.40
C MET A 370 10.48 -0.49 -13.88
N GLY A 371 9.82 0.62 -14.20
CA GLY A 371 9.67 1.10 -15.58
C GLY A 371 8.44 0.59 -16.32
N ILE A 372 7.63 -0.28 -15.73
CA ILE A 372 6.27 -0.55 -16.24
C ILE A 372 5.48 0.75 -16.33
N THR A 373 4.64 0.92 -17.33
CA THR A 373 3.84 2.15 -17.48
C THR A 373 2.63 2.16 -16.55
N LEU A 374 2.14 3.35 -16.22
CA LEU A 374 0.89 3.49 -15.46
C LEU A 374 -0.30 2.85 -16.20
N ARG A 375 -0.35 2.94 -17.53
CA ARG A 375 -1.39 2.34 -18.36
C ARG A 375 -1.46 0.83 -18.17
N GLU A 376 -0.33 0.16 -18.17
CA GLU A 376 -0.25 -1.28 -17.96
C GLU A 376 -0.73 -1.66 -16.54
N ILE A 377 -0.35 -0.89 -15.53
CA ILE A 377 -0.82 -1.11 -14.15
C ILE A 377 -2.34 -0.93 -14.06
N ILE A 378 -2.89 0.16 -14.60
CA ILE A 378 -4.30 0.52 -14.43
C ILE A 378 -5.22 -0.36 -15.27
N TYR A 379 -4.92 -0.52 -16.57
CA TYR A 379 -5.83 -1.17 -17.51
C TYR A 379 -5.57 -2.66 -17.68
N GLU A 380 -4.31 -3.11 -17.68
CA GLU A 380 -4.02 -4.53 -17.90
C GLU A 380 -4.03 -5.33 -16.60
N ILE A 381 -3.33 -4.85 -15.56
CA ILE A 381 -3.30 -5.53 -14.26
C ILE A 381 -4.57 -5.20 -13.46
N GLY A 382 -4.86 -3.90 -13.35
CA GLY A 382 -5.99 -3.36 -12.61
C GLY A 382 -7.35 -3.57 -13.26
N GLY A 383 -7.39 -3.99 -14.53
CA GLY A 383 -8.64 -4.25 -15.25
C GLY A 383 -9.47 -3.01 -15.56
N GLY A 384 -8.87 -1.82 -15.49
CA GLY A 384 -9.54 -0.54 -15.76
C GLY A 384 -10.41 -0.04 -14.60
N ILE A 385 -11.17 1.01 -14.88
CA ILE A 385 -11.96 1.74 -13.88
C ILE A 385 -13.28 1.04 -13.62
N LYS A 386 -13.76 1.10 -12.37
CA LYS A 386 -15.06 0.53 -11.99
C LYS A 386 -16.18 1.10 -12.87
N ASP A 387 -17.13 0.23 -13.21
CA ASP A 387 -18.30 0.54 -14.05
C ASP A 387 -17.97 1.08 -15.46
N GLY A 388 -16.74 0.93 -15.94
CA GLY A 388 -16.32 1.41 -17.25
C GLY A 388 -16.22 2.93 -17.37
N LYS A 389 -16.14 3.63 -16.24
CA LYS A 389 -15.95 5.09 -16.19
C LYS A 389 -14.59 5.53 -16.69
N LYS A 390 -14.42 6.84 -16.88
CA LYS A 390 -13.12 7.40 -17.30
C LYS A 390 -12.15 7.49 -16.14
N PHE A 391 -10.88 7.20 -16.45
CA PHE A 391 -9.77 7.43 -15.54
C PHE A 391 -9.52 8.92 -15.42
N LYS A 392 -9.47 9.44 -14.20
CA LYS A 392 -9.20 10.87 -13.97
C LYS A 392 -7.78 11.09 -13.46
N ALA A 393 -7.43 10.39 -12.40
CA ALA A 393 -6.13 10.49 -11.77
C ALA A 393 -5.80 9.24 -10.96
N VAL A 394 -4.51 9.09 -10.64
CA VAL A 394 -4.03 8.20 -9.60
C VAL A 394 -3.16 9.00 -8.64
N GLN A 395 -3.40 8.84 -7.34
CA GLN A 395 -2.48 9.33 -6.32
C GLN A 395 -1.44 8.26 -6.05
N THR A 396 -0.16 8.59 -6.22
CA THR A 396 0.96 7.69 -5.91
C THR A 396 1.85 8.31 -4.83
N GLY A 397 2.39 7.49 -3.93
CA GLY A 397 3.28 7.97 -2.87
C GLY A 397 2.56 8.48 -1.62
N GLY A 398 1.32 8.00 -1.41
CA GLY A 398 0.54 8.29 -0.20
C GLY A 398 0.09 9.76 -0.10
N PRO A 399 -0.09 10.29 1.12
CA PRO A 399 -0.64 11.62 1.37
C PRO A 399 0.35 12.75 1.03
N SER A 400 1.63 12.40 0.91
CA SER A 400 2.73 13.29 0.48
C SER A 400 3.01 13.24 -1.02
N GLY A 401 2.30 12.40 -1.75
CA GLY A 401 2.48 12.21 -3.18
C GLY A 401 1.79 13.24 -4.05
N GLY A 402 1.90 13.08 -5.37
CA GLY A 402 1.17 13.89 -6.35
C GLY A 402 0.15 13.06 -7.14
N CYS A 403 -0.83 13.76 -7.71
CA CYS A 403 -1.82 13.19 -8.62
C CYS A 403 -1.26 13.11 -10.05
N LEU A 404 -1.23 11.89 -10.61
CA LEU A 404 -0.91 11.64 -12.00
C LEU A 404 -2.20 11.46 -12.82
N THR A 405 -2.35 12.24 -13.88
CA THR A 405 -3.51 12.24 -14.79
C THR A 405 -3.31 11.41 -16.06
N GLU A 406 -4.30 11.43 -16.96
CA GLU A 406 -4.26 10.76 -18.28
C GLU A 406 -2.97 11.03 -19.07
N ARG A 407 -2.41 12.25 -18.98
CA ARG A 407 -1.18 12.64 -19.69
C ARG A 407 0.06 11.86 -19.24
N HIS A 408 0.00 11.19 -18.09
CA HIS A 408 1.09 10.39 -17.52
C HIS A 408 0.85 8.89 -17.63
N LEU A 409 -0.21 8.43 -18.32
CA LEU A 409 -0.52 7.00 -18.44
C LEU A 409 0.64 6.21 -19.06
N ASP A 410 1.33 6.80 -20.03
CA ASP A 410 2.45 6.16 -20.73
C ASP A 410 3.80 6.45 -20.07
N THR A 411 3.83 7.14 -18.93
CA THR A 411 5.06 7.40 -18.18
C THR A 411 5.55 6.13 -17.51
N PRO A 412 6.82 5.72 -17.72
CA PRO A 412 7.43 4.63 -16.97
C PRO A 412 7.46 4.92 -15.46
N ILE A 413 7.03 3.95 -14.66
CA ILE A 413 7.00 4.08 -13.20
C ILE A 413 8.37 3.70 -12.63
N ASP A 414 9.17 4.74 -12.37
CA ASP A 414 10.41 4.65 -11.61
C ASP A 414 10.60 5.91 -10.75
N TYR A 415 11.60 5.92 -9.86
CA TYR A 415 11.78 7.02 -8.90
C TYR A 415 11.96 8.38 -9.59
N ASP A 416 12.74 8.43 -10.67
CA ASP A 416 13.19 9.67 -11.27
C ASP A 416 12.06 10.28 -12.12
N ASN A 417 11.35 9.45 -12.88
CA ASN A 417 10.20 9.85 -13.69
C ASN A 417 9.00 10.30 -12.83
N LEU A 418 8.74 9.64 -11.69
CA LEU A 418 7.68 10.06 -10.78
C LEU A 418 7.97 11.42 -10.14
N ILE A 419 9.20 11.66 -9.71
CA ILE A 419 9.63 12.96 -9.16
C ILE A 419 9.48 14.05 -10.23
N ALA A 420 9.92 13.77 -11.46
CA ALA A 420 9.79 14.70 -12.58
C ALA A 420 8.32 15.03 -12.92
N ALA A 421 7.40 14.08 -12.71
CA ALA A 421 5.96 14.26 -12.90
C ALA A 421 5.26 14.97 -11.71
N GLY A 422 6.02 15.43 -10.70
CA GLY A 422 5.45 16.09 -9.51
C GLY A 422 4.82 15.13 -8.51
N SER A 423 5.16 13.85 -8.58
CA SER A 423 4.74 12.81 -7.65
C SER A 423 5.95 12.13 -7.00
N MET A 424 5.74 10.99 -6.33
CA MET A 424 6.81 10.18 -5.75
C MET A 424 6.40 8.72 -5.66
N MET A 425 7.39 7.84 -5.50
CA MET A 425 7.17 6.42 -5.29
C MET A 425 6.48 6.16 -3.94
N GLY A 426 6.96 6.83 -2.88
CA GLY A 426 6.54 6.59 -1.49
C GLY A 426 6.61 5.11 -1.10
N SER A 427 5.71 4.69 -0.21
CA SER A 427 5.58 3.26 0.13
C SER A 427 5.10 2.42 -1.06
N GLY A 428 4.40 2.95 -2.06
CA GLY A 428 3.82 2.16 -3.16
C GLY A 428 2.30 2.04 -3.13
N GLY A 429 1.60 2.82 -2.31
CA GLY A 429 0.15 3.00 -2.44
C GLY A 429 -0.22 3.71 -3.76
N MET A 430 -1.21 3.16 -4.48
CA MET A 430 -1.79 3.73 -5.69
C MET A 430 -3.31 3.82 -5.55
N ILE A 431 -3.84 5.03 -5.33
CA ILE A 431 -5.28 5.28 -5.20
C ILE A 431 -5.82 5.83 -6.52
N VAL A 432 -6.61 5.02 -7.20
CA VAL A 432 -7.20 5.35 -8.50
C VAL A 432 -8.51 6.10 -8.31
N MET A 433 -8.68 7.18 -9.08
CA MET A 433 -9.83 8.08 -9.06
C MET A 433 -10.49 8.13 -10.44
N ASP A 434 -11.81 8.29 -10.45
CA ASP A 434 -12.64 8.37 -11.66
C ASP A 434 -13.16 9.81 -11.89
N GLU A 435 -13.93 9.99 -12.97
CA GLU A 435 -14.49 11.29 -13.35
C GLU A 435 -15.44 11.93 -12.30
N ASP A 436 -15.93 11.16 -11.33
CA ASP A 436 -16.80 11.61 -10.24
C ASP A 436 -16.03 12.02 -8.97
N ASP A 437 -14.69 12.08 -9.01
CA ASP A 437 -13.89 12.55 -7.88
C ASP A 437 -13.64 14.06 -7.94
N CYS A 438 -13.70 14.79 -6.82
CA CYS A 438 -13.35 16.23 -6.77
C CYS A 438 -11.87 16.42 -6.44
N MET A 439 -11.06 16.94 -7.36
CA MET A 439 -9.61 17.05 -7.11
C MET A 439 -9.27 18.10 -6.06
N VAL A 440 -10.08 19.14 -5.92
CA VAL A 440 -9.96 20.14 -4.84
C VAL A 440 -10.24 19.49 -3.46
N SER A 441 -11.24 18.62 -3.39
CA SER A 441 -11.57 17.87 -2.17
C SER A 441 -10.52 16.82 -1.83
N VAL A 442 -9.95 16.15 -2.84
CA VAL A 442 -8.86 15.19 -2.68
C VAL A 442 -7.62 15.88 -2.11
N ALA A 443 -7.24 17.05 -2.65
CA ALA A 443 -6.13 17.85 -2.12
C ALA A 443 -6.39 18.25 -0.65
N LYS A 444 -7.61 18.66 -0.32
CA LYS A 444 -8.00 18.97 1.07
C LYS A 444 -7.85 17.76 1.99
N PHE A 445 -8.31 16.58 1.56
CA PHE A 445 -8.28 15.34 2.34
C PHE A 445 -6.85 14.91 2.70
N TYR A 446 -5.94 14.88 1.72
CA TYR A 446 -4.55 14.49 2.00
C TYR A 446 -3.79 15.52 2.84
N LEU A 447 -4.14 16.80 2.68
CA LEU A 447 -3.55 17.85 3.50
C LEU A 447 -4.04 17.80 4.95
N ASP A 448 -5.32 17.48 5.18
CA ASP A 448 -5.89 17.26 6.52
C ASP A 448 -5.11 16.20 7.29
N PHE A 449 -4.86 15.06 6.64
CA PHE A 449 -4.00 14.01 7.18
C PHE A 449 -2.62 14.55 7.59
N THR A 450 -1.99 15.35 6.72
CA THR A 450 -0.66 15.88 7.01
C THR A 450 -0.65 16.92 8.14
N VAL A 451 -1.75 17.65 8.32
CA VAL A 451 -1.91 18.59 9.45
C VAL A 451 -1.96 17.83 10.77
N GLU A 452 -2.71 16.73 10.83
CA GLU A 452 -2.83 15.89 12.03
C GLU A 452 -1.52 15.13 12.32
N GLU A 453 -0.80 14.69 11.29
CA GLU A 453 0.43 13.89 11.42
C GLU A 453 1.71 14.71 11.59
N SER A 454 1.61 16.04 11.60
CA SER A 454 2.76 16.92 11.80
C SER A 454 3.34 16.75 13.21
N CYS A 455 4.64 16.44 13.32
CA CYS A 455 5.35 16.40 14.62
C CYS A 455 5.40 17.76 15.35
N GLY A 456 5.11 18.86 14.65
CA GLY A 456 4.99 20.20 15.22
C GLY A 456 6.30 21.00 15.29
N LYS A 457 7.44 20.41 14.93
CA LYS A 457 8.77 21.01 15.13
C LYS A 457 9.05 22.25 14.25
N CYS A 458 8.76 22.19 12.96
CA CYS A 458 9.02 23.31 12.04
C CYS A 458 7.75 24.11 11.76
N THR A 459 7.84 25.44 11.84
CA THR A 459 6.72 26.36 11.58
C THR A 459 6.09 26.21 10.18
N PRO A 460 6.88 26.04 9.09
CA PRO A 460 6.31 25.84 7.76
C PRO A 460 5.37 24.62 7.69
N CYS A 461 5.78 23.46 8.21
CA CYS A 461 4.90 22.29 8.25
C CYS A 461 3.72 22.49 9.22
N ARG A 462 3.99 22.85 10.49
CA ARG A 462 2.96 22.91 11.54
C ARG A 462 1.87 23.95 11.26
N ILE A 463 2.27 25.15 10.82
CA ILE A 463 1.35 26.27 10.61
C ILE A 463 1.02 26.44 9.13
N GLY A 464 2.00 26.28 8.25
CA GLY A 464 1.78 26.46 6.80
C GLY A 464 0.78 25.45 6.25
N ASN A 465 0.89 24.16 6.58
CA ASN A 465 -0.09 23.16 6.10
C ASN A 465 -1.50 23.47 6.62
N LYS A 466 -1.63 23.94 7.86
CA LYS A 466 -2.92 24.37 8.41
C LYS A 466 -3.50 25.55 7.62
N ARG A 467 -2.68 26.54 7.24
CA ARG A 467 -3.14 27.66 6.40
C ARG A 467 -3.53 27.21 5.00
N LEU A 468 -2.79 26.29 4.38
CA LEU A 468 -3.18 25.69 3.10
C LEU A 468 -4.54 24.97 3.21
N TYR A 469 -4.76 24.22 4.31
CA TYR A 469 -6.01 23.51 4.56
C TYR A 469 -7.19 24.49 4.71
N GLU A 470 -7.03 25.55 5.50
CA GLU A 470 -8.05 26.59 5.68
C GLU A 470 -8.41 27.28 4.35
N ILE A 471 -7.44 27.48 3.46
CA ILE A 471 -7.68 28.03 2.13
C ILE A 471 -8.49 27.05 1.26
N LEU A 472 -8.09 25.77 1.20
CA LEU A 472 -8.85 24.74 0.47
C LEU A 472 -10.25 24.54 1.05
N GLU A 473 -10.41 24.64 2.36
CA GLU A 473 -11.72 24.64 3.01
C GLU A 473 -12.58 25.82 2.54
N THR A 474 -12.00 27.01 2.45
CA THR A 474 -12.69 28.21 1.95
C THR A 474 -13.15 28.03 0.50
N ILE A 475 -12.29 27.46 -0.36
CA ILE A 475 -12.59 27.16 -1.76
C ILE A 475 -13.71 26.10 -1.86
N THR A 476 -13.61 25.00 -1.11
CA THR A 476 -14.63 23.93 -1.11
C THR A 476 -15.97 24.35 -0.50
N GLN A 477 -16.00 25.47 0.23
CA GLN A 477 -17.22 26.13 0.70
C GLN A 477 -17.81 27.17 -0.28
N GLY A 478 -17.18 27.40 -1.43
CA GLY A 478 -17.62 28.41 -2.42
C GLY A 478 -17.38 29.85 -2.00
N LYS A 479 -16.44 30.06 -1.07
CA LYS A 479 -16.04 31.39 -0.55
C LYS A 479 -14.62 31.77 -1.00
N GLY A 480 -13.97 30.93 -1.80
CA GLY A 480 -12.63 31.16 -2.30
C GLY A 480 -12.57 32.31 -3.30
N THR A 481 -11.39 32.88 -3.47
CA THR A 481 -11.10 33.96 -4.42
C THR A 481 -9.90 33.59 -5.29
N MET A 482 -9.73 34.28 -6.43
CA MET A 482 -8.54 34.07 -7.28
C MET A 482 -7.22 34.30 -6.53
N ALA A 483 -7.20 35.28 -5.61
CA ALA A 483 -6.03 35.55 -4.77
C ALA A 483 -5.67 34.36 -3.85
N ASP A 484 -6.62 33.49 -3.54
CA ASP A 484 -6.36 32.31 -2.72
C ASP A 484 -5.60 31.23 -3.49
N LEU A 485 -5.74 31.14 -4.83
CA LEU A 485 -4.95 30.24 -5.65
C LEU A 485 -3.47 30.63 -5.68
N ASP A 486 -3.19 31.93 -5.80
CA ASP A 486 -1.83 32.45 -5.73
C ASP A 486 -1.20 32.19 -4.34
N LYS A 487 -1.99 32.39 -3.27
CA LYS A 487 -1.55 32.06 -1.91
C LYS A 487 -1.26 30.58 -1.74
N LEU A 488 -2.12 29.68 -2.25
CA LEU A 488 -1.87 28.24 -2.21
C LEU A 488 -0.53 27.92 -2.85
N LYS A 489 -0.30 28.38 -4.09
CA LYS A 489 0.93 28.09 -4.83
C LYS A 489 2.18 28.61 -4.11
N ASN A 490 2.16 29.87 -3.67
CA ASN A 490 3.29 30.51 -3.00
C ASN A 490 3.60 29.85 -1.64
N LEU A 491 2.57 29.62 -0.83
CA LEU A 491 2.74 29.02 0.49
C LEU A 491 3.20 27.56 0.36
N SER A 492 2.65 26.81 -0.60
CA SER A 492 3.12 25.46 -0.90
C SER A 492 4.62 25.45 -1.18
N GLN A 493 5.14 26.35 -2.01
CA GLN A 493 6.58 26.41 -2.30
C GLN A 493 7.41 26.74 -1.05
N VAL A 494 6.98 27.71 -0.23
CA VAL A 494 7.65 28.05 1.03
C VAL A 494 7.72 26.85 1.98
N ILE A 495 6.64 26.07 2.08
CA ILE A 495 6.60 24.87 2.93
C ILE A 495 7.60 23.83 2.41
N LYS A 496 7.68 23.62 1.09
CA LYS A 496 8.64 22.68 0.49
C LYS A 496 10.09 23.08 0.81
N ASP A 497 10.40 24.36 0.64
CA ASP A 497 11.79 24.85 0.76
C ASP A 497 12.25 25.00 2.22
N ALA A 498 11.33 25.29 3.15
CA ALA A 498 11.67 25.61 4.54
C ALA A 498 11.34 24.50 5.55
N SER A 499 10.84 23.34 5.10
CA SER A 499 10.55 22.19 5.98
C SER A 499 11.78 21.33 6.26
N LEU A 500 11.88 20.86 7.50
CA LEU A 500 13.06 20.13 7.98
C LEU A 500 13.13 18.68 7.48
N CYS A 501 11.99 17.99 7.36
CA CYS A 501 11.93 16.58 6.98
C CYS A 501 11.10 16.36 5.72
N GLY A 502 11.21 15.14 5.17
CA GLY A 502 10.51 14.73 3.96
C GLY A 502 9.01 15.03 4.00
N LEU A 503 8.31 14.70 5.10
CA LEU A 503 6.87 14.96 5.25
C LEU A 503 6.51 16.43 4.95
N GLY A 504 7.19 17.39 5.59
CA GLY A 504 6.91 18.80 5.31
C GLY A 504 7.36 19.25 3.92
N GLN A 505 8.42 18.66 3.38
CA GLN A 505 8.91 18.98 2.03
C GLN A 505 7.98 18.46 0.92
N THR A 506 7.18 17.43 1.21
CA THR A 506 6.30 16.77 0.24
C THR A 506 4.82 16.98 0.52
N SER A 507 4.44 17.42 1.72
CA SER A 507 3.04 17.70 2.08
C SER A 507 2.27 18.60 1.11
N PRO A 508 2.90 19.57 0.41
CA PRO A 508 2.17 20.41 -0.54
C PRO A 508 2.00 19.77 -1.93
N ASN A 509 2.57 18.59 -2.20
CA ASN A 509 2.52 17.93 -3.52
C ASN A 509 1.09 17.62 -3.99
N PRO A 510 0.15 17.13 -3.15
CA PRO A 510 -1.24 16.95 -3.60
C PRO A 510 -1.83 18.27 -4.09
N VAL A 511 -1.60 19.36 -3.36
CA VAL A 511 -2.11 20.71 -3.71
C VAL A 511 -1.50 21.23 -5.01
N LEU A 512 -0.17 21.15 -5.14
CA LEU A 512 0.54 21.64 -6.33
C LEU A 512 0.15 20.83 -7.56
N SER A 513 0.14 19.51 -7.45
CA SER A 513 -0.22 18.63 -8.56
C SER A 513 -1.67 18.82 -9.00
N THR A 514 -2.62 19.02 -8.08
CA THR A 514 -4.01 19.29 -8.46
C THR A 514 -4.20 20.68 -9.06
N LEU A 515 -3.50 21.71 -8.57
CA LEU A 515 -3.51 23.03 -9.21
C LEU A 515 -2.99 22.98 -10.64
N ASP A 516 -1.90 22.24 -10.90
CA ASP A 516 -1.28 22.14 -12.21
C ASP A 516 -2.08 21.29 -13.21
N ASN A 517 -2.83 20.30 -12.72
CA ASN A 517 -3.56 19.35 -13.56
C ASN A 517 -5.06 19.66 -13.70
N PHE A 518 -5.67 20.30 -12.70
CA PHE A 518 -7.13 20.47 -12.57
C PHE A 518 -7.49 21.92 -12.23
N TRP A 519 -6.76 22.87 -12.82
CA TRP A 519 -6.99 24.30 -12.61
C TRP A 519 -8.44 24.73 -12.88
N ASP A 520 -9.07 24.12 -13.88
CA ASP A 520 -10.47 24.33 -14.23
C ASP A 520 -11.43 23.99 -13.08
N GLU A 521 -11.18 22.91 -12.34
CA GLU A 521 -12.00 22.58 -11.16
C GLU A 521 -11.89 23.64 -10.07
N TYR A 522 -10.71 24.20 -9.83
CA TYR A 522 -10.54 25.31 -8.89
C TYR A 522 -11.32 26.56 -9.35
N LEU A 523 -11.29 26.87 -10.65
CA LEU A 523 -12.05 27.99 -11.20
C LEU A 523 -13.56 27.79 -11.07
N GLU A 524 -14.08 26.57 -11.28
CA GLU A 524 -15.49 26.26 -11.06
C GLU A 524 -15.92 26.49 -9.60
N HIS A 525 -15.06 26.10 -8.64
CA HIS A 525 -15.36 26.29 -7.22
C HIS A 525 -15.39 27.77 -6.84
N ILE A 526 -14.54 28.60 -7.45
CA ILE A 526 -14.40 30.02 -7.14
C ILE A 526 -15.41 30.88 -7.90
N ASN A 527 -15.48 30.73 -9.23
CA ASN A 527 -16.27 31.61 -10.10
C ASN A 527 -17.72 31.13 -10.22
N GLU A 528 -17.93 29.84 -10.43
CA GLU A 528 -19.26 29.26 -10.67
C GLU A 528 -19.94 28.79 -9.38
N LYS A 529 -19.19 28.69 -8.28
CA LYS A 529 -19.65 28.14 -6.99
C LYS A 529 -20.32 26.77 -7.18
N LYS A 530 -19.66 25.94 -7.98
CA LYS A 530 -20.14 24.63 -8.40
C LYS A 530 -19.03 23.60 -8.24
N CYS A 531 -19.41 22.38 -7.89
CA CYS A 531 -18.51 21.23 -7.85
C CYS A 531 -19.05 20.18 -8.82
N ARG A 532 -18.39 20.02 -9.99
CA ARG A 532 -18.86 19.11 -11.06
C ARG A 532 -19.11 17.67 -10.61
N SER A 533 -18.38 17.19 -9.61
CA SER A 533 -18.53 15.84 -9.06
C SER A 533 -19.52 15.74 -7.90
N GLY A 534 -20.07 16.86 -7.43
CA GLY A 534 -21.04 16.89 -6.32
C GLY A 534 -20.49 16.49 -4.95
N GLN A 535 -19.19 16.23 -4.80
CA GLN A 535 -18.60 15.81 -3.52
C GLN A 535 -18.55 16.94 -2.48
N CYS A 536 -18.32 18.19 -2.93
CA CYS A 536 -18.34 19.35 -2.04
C CYS A 536 -19.78 19.77 -1.75
N LYS A 537 -20.34 19.29 -0.63
CA LYS A 537 -21.74 19.53 -0.25
C LYS A 537 -22.16 21.00 -0.31
N ALA A 538 -21.27 21.90 0.11
CA ALA A 538 -21.50 23.35 0.11
C ALA A 538 -21.66 23.95 -1.30
N LEU A 539 -21.26 23.23 -2.36
CA LEU A 539 -21.29 23.67 -3.76
C LEU A 539 -22.31 22.91 -4.60
N MET A 540 -23.00 21.90 -4.04
CA MET A 540 -24.05 21.18 -4.75
C MET A 540 -25.20 22.11 -5.12
N GLN A 541 -25.74 21.94 -6.33
CA GLN A 541 -26.96 22.61 -6.76
C GLN A 541 -28.01 21.57 -7.13
N TYR A 542 -29.19 21.67 -6.52
CA TYR A 542 -30.32 20.81 -6.90
C TYR A 542 -31.09 21.51 -8.02
N ILE A 543 -31.19 20.87 -9.18
CA ILE A 543 -31.86 21.42 -10.35
C ILE A 543 -33.00 20.49 -10.75
N ILE A 544 -34.17 21.09 -10.98
CA ILE A 544 -35.34 20.38 -11.46
C ILE A 544 -35.31 20.40 -13.00
N ASP A 545 -35.36 19.23 -13.61
CA ASP A 545 -35.52 19.07 -15.05
C ASP A 545 -36.97 19.38 -15.43
N ALA A 546 -37.16 20.43 -16.23
CA ALA A 546 -38.47 20.90 -16.63
C ALA A 546 -39.23 19.89 -17.52
N GLU A 547 -38.52 19.04 -18.26
CA GLU A 547 -39.14 18.04 -19.14
C GLU A 547 -39.65 16.83 -18.35
N GLN A 548 -38.95 16.46 -17.28
CA GLN A 548 -39.32 15.33 -16.42
C GLN A 548 -40.26 15.72 -15.27
N CYS A 549 -40.31 17.01 -14.91
CA CYS A 549 -41.09 17.49 -13.79
C CYS A 549 -42.58 17.58 -14.15
N VAL A 550 -43.39 16.66 -13.61
CA VAL A 550 -44.86 16.65 -13.79
C VAL A 550 -45.61 17.66 -12.90
N GLY A 551 -44.89 18.50 -12.14
CA GLY A 551 -45.50 19.52 -11.29
C GLY A 551 -46.35 18.99 -10.12
N CYS A 552 -45.93 17.88 -9.48
CA CYS A 552 -46.68 17.21 -8.42
C CYS A 552 -46.62 17.90 -7.04
N THR A 553 -45.82 18.95 -6.88
CA THR A 553 -45.60 19.73 -5.63
C THR A 553 -44.94 18.97 -4.47
N ALA A 554 -44.58 17.69 -4.64
CA ALA A 554 -44.00 16.87 -3.57
C ALA A 554 -42.65 17.42 -3.08
N CYS A 555 -41.80 17.91 -3.98
CA CYS A 555 -40.53 18.54 -3.64
C CYS A 555 -40.72 19.82 -2.82
N ALA A 556 -41.66 20.69 -3.23
CA ALA A 556 -41.90 21.97 -2.56
C ALA A 556 -42.44 21.79 -1.13
N ARG A 557 -43.40 20.88 -0.93
CA ARG A 557 -43.98 20.61 0.41
C ARG A 557 -42.98 20.07 1.43
N ASN A 558 -41.94 19.40 0.96
CA ASN A 558 -40.90 18.80 1.80
C ASN A 558 -39.64 19.67 1.88
N CYS A 559 -39.65 20.88 1.32
CA CYS A 559 -38.53 21.80 1.44
C CYS A 559 -38.58 22.51 2.80
N PRO A 560 -37.64 22.27 3.72
CA PRO A 560 -37.69 22.84 5.07
C PRO A 560 -37.55 24.37 5.10
N VAL A 561 -37.00 24.95 4.03
CA VAL A 561 -36.73 26.38 3.88
C VAL A 561 -37.54 27.04 2.76
N ASN A 562 -38.54 26.34 2.22
CA ASN A 562 -39.41 26.84 1.14
C ASN A 562 -38.64 27.39 -0.08
N ALA A 563 -37.49 26.81 -0.43
CA ALA A 563 -36.66 27.23 -1.56
C ALA A 563 -37.23 26.86 -2.94
N ILE A 564 -38.38 26.18 -3.03
CA ILE A 564 -38.90 25.64 -4.29
C ILE A 564 -40.21 26.34 -4.66
N THR A 565 -40.24 26.92 -5.86
CA THR A 565 -41.38 27.65 -6.41
C THR A 565 -41.93 26.94 -7.64
N GLY A 566 -43.25 26.85 -7.79
CA GLY A 566 -43.89 26.26 -8.96
C GLY A 566 -45.38 26.01 -8.73
N GLU A 567 -46.18 26.12 -9.78
CA GLU A 567 -47.62 25.84 -9.70
C GLU A 567 -47.91 24.36 -10.01
N ARG A 568 -49.11 23.91 -9.61
CA ARG A 568 -49.54 22.54 -9.86
C ARG A 568 -49.60 22.28 -11.37
N LYS A 569 -49.04 21.15 -11.82
CA LYS A 569 -48.90 20.75 -13.24
C LYS A 569 -47.89 21.58 -14.06
N LEU A 570 -47.13 22.49 -13.44
CA LEU A 570 -46.00 23.17 -14.08
C LEU A 570 -44.67 22.71 -13.48
N ALA A 571 -43.59 22.82 -14.26
CA ALA A 571 -42.25 22.55 -13.79
C ALA A 571 -41.90 23.47 -12.61
N HIS A 572 -41.31 22.88 -11.57
CA HIS A 572 -40.90 23.63 -10.39
C HIS A 572 -39.46 24.13 -10.55
N TYR A 573 -39.10 25.17 -9.81
CA TYR A 573 -37.77 25.78 -9.80
C TYR A 573 -37.24 25.84 -8.36
N ILE A 574 -35.95 25.57 -8.18
CA ILE A 574 -35.28 25.66 -6.88
C ILE A 574 -34.44 26.93 -6.86
N ASN A 575 -34.77 27.84 -5.95
CA ASN A 575 -33.97 29.02 -5.66
C ASN A 575 -32.71 28.60 -4.89
N GLN A 576 -31.55 28.72 -5.55
CA GLN A 576 -30.27 28.28 -4.99
C GLN A 576 -29.78 29.15 -3.83
N ASP A 577 -30.21 30.42 -3.74
CA ASP A 577 -29.81 31.33 -2.66
C ASP A 577 -30.47 30.98 -1.32
N ILE A 578 -31.65 30.35 -1.37
CA ILE A 578 -32.41 29.92 -0.18
C ILE A 578 -32.11 28.46 0.16
N CYS A 579 -31.76 27.64 -0.85
CA CYS A 579 -31.59 26.20 -0.69
C CYS A 579 -30.46 25.85 0.29
N ILE A 580 -30.80 25.16 1.39
CA ILE A 580 -29.82 24.62 2.35
C ILE A 580 -29.23 23.27 1.93
N LYS A 581 -29.47 22.84 0.69
CA LYS A 581 -28.85 21.65 0.06
C LYS A 581 -29.09 20.32 0.81
N CYS A 582 -30.21 20.22 1.53
CA CYS A 582 -30.57 19.07 2.37
C CYS A 582 -30.96 17.77 1.63
N GLY A 583 -31.16 17.81 0.30
CA GLY A 583 -31.52 16.63 -0.49
C GLY A 583 -32.97 16.14 -0.38
N ALA A 584 -33.77 16.69 0.55
CA ALA A 584 -35.16 16.27 0.76
C ALA A 584 -36.03 16.33 -0.51
N CYS A 585 -35.77 17.31 -1.39
CA CYS A 585 -36.49 17.43 -2.66
C CYS A 585 -36.24 16.25 -3.60
N MET A 586 -35.00 15.79 -3.71
CA MET A 586 -34.57 14.70 -4.58
C MET A 586 -35.11 13.36 -4.07
N GLU A 587 -35.02 13.10 -2.75
CA GLU A 587 -35.54 11.87 -2.13
C GLU A 587 -37.06 11.69 -2.35
N LYS A 588 -37.82 12.80 -2.36
CA LYS A 588 -39.28 12.77 -2.56
C LYS A 588 -39.70 12.80 -4.04
N CYS A 589 -38.76 13.01 -4.96
CA CYS A 589 -39.06 13.02 -6.38
C CYS A 589 -39.18 11.59 -6.93
N LYS A 590 -40.41 11.11 -7.13
CA LYS A 590 -40.67 9.78 -7.73
C LYS A 590 -40.45 9.71 -9.24
N PHE A 591 -40.16 10.84 -9.88
CA PHE A 591 -40.05 10.97 -11.34
C PHE A 591 -38.61 11.18 -11.79
N ASN A 592 -37.63 11.10 -10.89
CA ASN A 592 -36.21 11.38 -11.14
C ASN A 592 -35.93 12.75 -11.79
N ALA A 593 -36.89 13.68 -11.71
CA ALA A 593 -36.83 15.01 -12.30
C ALA A 593 -35.91 15.99 -11.54
N ILE A 594 -35.10 15.52 -10.57
CA ILE A 594 -34.17 16.37 -9.82
C ILE A 594 -32.78 15.77 -9.94
N SER A 595 -31.85 16.57 -10.44
CA SER A 595 -30.43 16.23 -10.57
C SER A 595 -29.58 17.12 -9.66
N ILE A 596 -28.43 16.59 -9.26
CA ILE A 596 -27.37 17.36 -8.60
C ILE A 596 -26.43 17.85 -9.70
N LYS A 597 -26.15 19.14 -9.72
CA LYS A 597 -25.12 19.74 -10.57
C LYS A 597 -24.03 20.40 -9.75
#